data_AF-A0A1X0S6R6-F1
#
_entry.id   AF-A0A1X0S6R6-F1
#
_cell.length_a   1.000
_cell.length_b   1.000
_cell.length_c   1.000
_cell.angle_alpha   90.00
_cell.angle_beta   90.00
_cell.angle_gamma   90.00
#
_symmetry.space_group_name_H-M   'P 1'
#
loop_
_entity.id
_entity.type
_entity.pdbx_description
1 polymer ?
#
loop_
_entity_poly.entity_id
_entity_poly.type
_entity_poly.pdbx_seq_one_letter_code
_entity_poly.pdbx_strand_id
1 'polypeptide(L)'
;MIAEFTAAIVSKCCDTDTQQLQLQEAGIVQPLVDILHSHCIKAQEAALDALSSLCHENRLLGDIIIQSKSSNTGQTTLSTMLDFAKGKCPAMRLIACTCLTNLYRTGVFTEPSNDIILIVLPALVKLLQEPTGDIQEKAPLVLADLIKDDEEMQKAAYDADAISKLAELLASVSSREIENHTCQLGIPGMGSTAKRKEKIQENSLIAIAAATLSKEECRTQAIEAKVLPHVISGLNSKQSGVRLAACQCAKSLSRSVSHLRTSFVDENVAPHLVKLLHDESQTVQAAACGALCNLVLHFSPMKKSLLEAGAIDKFVQYSKSNDSNLKINGIWAINNLLFKAELDEKKSVMEALSFDSLVDLLHDQNTTIQEQALEIVRNLVFGEQEDIDWVYEKMGKETLLDVIENKLQTMDTHEDGEEPVASSVRLC
;
A
#
# COMPACT_ATOMS: atom_id res chain seq x y z
N MET A 1 -37.74 3.64 2.63
CA MET A 1 -38.02 2.83 1.42
C MET A 1 -37.76 3.59 0.13
N ILE A 2 -38.58 4.56 -0.33
CA ILE A 2 -38.28 5.28 -1.60
C ILE A 2 -36.95 6.05 -1.52
N ALA A 3 -36.76 6.86 -0.48
CA ALA A 3 -35.51 7.61 -0.27
C ALA A 3 -34.28 6.70 -0.13
N GLU A 4 -34.42 5.58 0.58
CA GLU A 4 -33.39 4.55 0.74
C GLU A 4 -32.98 3.94 -0.60
N PHE A 5 -33.93 3.46 -1.41
CA PHE A 5 -33.62 2.90 -2.73
C PHE A 5 -33.05 3.95 -3.69
N THR A 6 -33.54 5.19 -3.62
CA THR A 6 -33.02 6.28 -4.45
C THR A 6 -31.56 6.56 -4.13
N ALA A 7 -31.22 6.69 -2.84
CA ALA A 7 -29.84 6.89 -2.42
C ALA A 7 -28.94 5.70 -2.79
N ALA A 8 -29.43 4.48 -2.62
CA ALA A 8 -28.70 3.28 -3.03
C ALA A 8 -28.45 3.20 -4.55
N ILE A 9 -29.35 3.73 -5.39
CA ILE A 9 -29.11 3.85 -6.84
C ILE A 9 -28.02 4.87 -7.09
N VAL A 10 -28.06 6.03 -6.42
CA VAL A 10 -27.04 7.08 -6.56
C VAL A 10 -25.65 6.54 -6.23
N SER A 11 -25.49 5.76 -5.15
CA SER A 11 -24.18 5.17 -4.78
C SER A 11 -23.63 4.16 -5.81
N LYS A 12 -24.45 3.74 -6.79
CA LYS A 12 -24.06 2.86 -7.90
C LYS A 12 -23.96 3.57 -9.25
N CYS A 13 -24.19 4.88 -9.28
CA CYS A 13 -24.16 5.68 -10.51
C CYS A 13 -23.03 6.71 -10.54
N CYS A 14 -22.05 6.61 -9.65
CA CYS A 14 -21.03 7.64 -9.44
C CYS A 14 -19.61 7.05 -9.39
N ASP A 15 -19.31 6.10 -10.27
CA ASP A 15 -18.02 5.39 -10.34
C ASP A 15 -16.90 6.22 -10.99
N THR A 16 -17.23 7.37 -11.60
CA THR A 16 -16.27 8.26 -12.28
C THR A 16 -16.53 9.72 -11.92
N ASP A 17 -15.48 10.54 -11.94
CA ASP A 17 -15.57 11.99 -11.68
C ASP A 17 -16.64 12.68 -12.53
N THR A 18 -16.75 12.29 -13.81
CA THR A 18 -17.76 12.85 -14.71
C THR A 18 -19.18 12.51 -14.25
N GLN A 19 -19.42 11.26 -13.84
CA GLN A 19 -20.73 10.85 -13.34
C GLN A 19 -21.07 11.51 -12.00
N GLN A 20 -20.08 11.61 -11.10
CA GLN A 20 -20.24 12.29 -9.82
C GLN A 20 -20.62 13.77 -10.03
N LEU A 21 -19.94 14.48 -10.94
CA LEU A 21 -20.24 15.88 -11.28
C LEU A 21 -21.61 16.04 -11.94
N GLN A 22 -22.01 15.15 -12.86
CA GLN A 22 -23.35 15.18 -13.47
C GLN A 22 -24.47 15.03 -12.44
N LEU A 23 -24.28 14.15 -11.45
CA LEU A 23 -25.23 13.97 -10.36
C LEU A 23 -25.29 15.22 -9.46
N GLN A 24 -24.15 15.89 -9.25
CA GLN A 24 -24.11 17.15 -8.54
C GLN A 24 -24.78 18.29 -9.31
N GLU A 25 -24.61 18.38 -10.62
CA GLU A 25 -25.31 19.35 -11.47
C GLU A 25 -26.83 19.16 -11.42
N ALA A 26 -27.28 17.91 -11.27
CA ALA A 26 -28.69 17.58 -11.01
C ALA A 26 -29.16 17.92 -9.58
N GLY A 27 -28.27 18.42 -8.71
CA GLY A 27 -28.59 18.89 -7.36
C GLY A 27 -28.76 17.78 -6.32
N ILE A 28 -28.13 16.61 -6.50
CA ILE A 28 -28.39 15.43 -5.65
C ILE A 28 -27.90 15.57 -4.20
N VAL A 29 -26.90 16.40 -3.92
CA VAL A 29 -26.26 16.47 -2.60
C VAL A 29 -27.21 16.98 -1.52
N GLN A 30 -27.97 18.05 -1.77
CA GLN A 30 -28.87 18.62 -0.74
C GLN A 30 -29.97 17.63 -0.30
N PRO A 31 -30.68 16.93 -1.22
CA PRO A 31 -31.60 15.85 -0.84
C PRO A 31 -30.96 14.75 0.01
N LEU A 32 -29.73 14.32 -0.31
CA LEU A 32 -29.02 13.30 0.47
C LEU A 32 -28.70 13.80 1.88
N VAL A 33 -28.24 15.04 2.02
CA VAL A 33 -27.97 15.70 3.31
C VAL A 33 -29.23 15.82 4.17
N ASP A 34 -30.37 16.15 3.55
CA ASP A 34 -31.64 16.22 4.26
C ASP A 34 -32.11 14.82 4.71
N ILE A 35 -31.85 13.76 3.93
CA ILE A 35 -32.14 12.37 4.31
C ILE A 35 -31.32 11.92 5.54
N LEU A 36 -30.09 12.42 5.73
CA LEU A 36 -29.29 12.14 6.93
C LEU A 36 -30.01 12.56 8.22
N HIS A 37 -30.93 13.52 8.15
CA HIS A 37 -31.68 14.03 9.30
C HIS A 37 -33.07 13.36 9.44
N SER A 38 -33.34 12.32 8.66
CA SER A 38 -34.58 11.54 8.76
C SER A 38 -34.58 10.61 9.97
N HIS A 39 -35.76 10.15 10.41
CA HIS A 39 -35.89 9.15 11.49
C HIS A 39 -35.63 7.70 11.02
N CYS A 40 -35.21 7.50 9.76
CA CYS A 40 -35.07 6.17 9.17
C CYS A 40 -33.59 5.80 8.99
N ILE A 41 -33.08 4.94 9.87
CA ILE A 41 -31.67 4.51 9.89
C ILE A 41 -31.22 3.98 8.52
N LYS A 42 -32.01 3.13 7.86
CA LYS A 42 -31.65 2.59 6.54
C LYS A 42 -31.55 3.66 5.44
N ALA A 43 -32.41 4.68 5.50
CA ALA A 43 -32.33 5.79 4.57
C ALA A 43 -31.10 6.67 4.86
N GLN A 44 -30.77 6.89 6.13
CA GLN A 44 -29.54 7.58 6.55
C GLN A 44 -28.30 6.82 6.09
N GLU A 45 -28.25 5.50 6.27
CA GLU A 45 -27.13 4.63 5.82
C GLU A 45 -26.95 4.71 4.30
N ALA A 46 -28.04 4.57 3.52
CA ALA A 46 -27.99 4.65 2.07
C ALA A 46 -27.57 6.05 1.57
N ALA A 47 -28.06 7.11 2.23
CA ALA A 47 -27.66 8.48 1.88
C ALA A 47 -26.19 8.74 2.19
N LEU A 48 -25.68 8.21 3.29
CA LEU A 48 -24.28 8.37 3.68
C LEU A 48 -23.34 7.55 2.77
N ASP A 49 -23.76 6.35 2.35
CA ASP A 49 -23.06 5.56 1.34
C ASP A 49 -23.00 6.30 -0.01
N ALA A 50 -24.12 6.90 -0.44
CA ALA A 50 -24.16 7.73 -1.65
C ALA A 50 -23.23 8.95 -1.57
N LEU A 51 -23.22 9.68 -0.45
CA LEU A 51 -22.29 10.80 -0.24
C LEU A 51 -20.83 10.33 -0.24
N SER A 52 -20.54 9.17 0.36
CA SER A 52 -19.22 8.56 0.38
C SER A 52 -18.72 8.22 -1.03
N SER A 53 -19.59 7.72 -1.90
CA SER A 53 -19.25 7.41 -3.28
C SER A 53 -19.15 8.66 -4.16
N LEU A 54 -19.92 9.71 -3.87
CA LEU A 54 -19.85 10.99 -4.57
C LEU A 54 -18.54 11.76 -4.29
N CYS A 55 -18.01 11.69 -3.07
CA CYS A 55 -16.77 12.37 -2.70
C CYS A 55 -15.50 11.54 -2.92
N HIS A 56 -15.61 10.28 -3.35
CA HIS A 56 -14.46 9.41 -3.51
C HIS A 56 -13.52 9.97 -4.59
N GLU A 57 -12.29 10.28 -4.19
CA GLU A 57 -11.24 10.90 -5.02
C GLU A 57 -11.62 12.25 -5.69
N ASN A 58 -12.71 12.88 -5.26
CA ASN A 58 -13.22 14.12 -5.86
C ASN A 58 -13.25 15.29 -4.87
N ARG A 59 -12.22 16.14 -4.93
CA ARG A 59 -12.05 17.30 -4.04
C ARG A 59 -13.18 18.33 -4.16
N LEU A 60 -13.63 18.63 -5.39
CA LEU A 60 -14.67 19.64 -5.60
C LEU A 60 -15.98 19.24 -4.92
N LEU A 61 -16.37 17.97 -5.04
CA LEU A 61 -17.56 17.46 -4.36
C LEU A 61 -17.35 17.33 -2.86
N GLY A 62 -16.14 16.98 -2.42
CA GLY A 62 -15.79 17.00 -1.01
C GLY A 62 -16.01 18.37 -0.36
N ASP A 63 -15.58 19.45 -1.02
CA ASP A 63 -15.78 20.83 -0.55
C ASP A 63 -17.27 21.19 -0.46
N ILE A 64 -18.05 20.84 -1.49
CA ILE A 64 -19.50 21.07 -1.51
C ILE A 64 -20.18 20.31 -0.36
N ILE A 65 -19.83 19.04 -0.16
CA ILE A 65 -20.42 18.18 0.87
C ILE A 65 -20.09 18.70 2.27
N ILE A 66 -18.85 19.11 2.55
CA ILE A 66 -18.49 19.64 3.87
C ILE A 66 -19.21 20.97 4.16
N GLN A 67 -19.39 21.82 3.15
CA GLN A 67 -20.06 23.11 3.29
C GLN A 67 -21.60 22.99 3.37
N SER A 68 -22.15 21.85 2.93
CA SER A 68 -23.59 21.60 2.95
C SER A 68 -24.15 21.49 4.39
N LYS A 69 -25.43 21.89 4.52
CA LYS A 69 -26.15 21.90 5.80
C LYS A 69 -27.56 21.37 5.59
N SER A 70 -28.12 20.76 6.63
CA SER A 70 -29.52 20.37 6.64
C SER A 70 -30.44 21.56 6.43
N SER A 71 -31.38 21.45 5.50
CA SER A 71 -32.42 22.45 5.29
C SER A 71 -33.33 22.61 6.53
N ASN A 72 -33.48 21.53 7.31
CA ASN A 72 -34.41 21.48 8.43
C ASN A 72 -33.77 21.88 9.76
N THR A 73 -32.55 21.41 10.03
CA THR A 73 -31.88 21.62 11.33
C THR A 73 -30.77 22.66 11.28
N GLY A 74 -30.28 23.02 10.08
CA GLY A 74 -29.09 23.86 9.91
C GLY A 74 -27.77 23.20 10.31
N GLN A 75 -27.80 21.94 10.75
CA GLN A 75 -26.61 21.19 11.16
C GLN A 75 -25.73 20.90 9.93
N THR A 76 -24.41 21.04 10.09
CA THR A 76 -23.45 20.77 9.02
C THR A 76 -23.35 19.28 8.75
N THR A 77 -23.14 18.93 7.49
CA THR A 77 -22.96 17.53 7.08
C THR A 77 -21.75 16.90 7.78
N LEU A 78 -20.64 17.65 7.92
CA LEU A 78 -19.47 17.20 8.69
C LEU A 78 -19.80 16.87 10.15
N SER A 79 -20.54 17.75 10.86
CA SER A 79 -20.95 17.47 12.25
C SER A 79 -21.82 16.22 12.33
N THR A 80 -22.74 16.06 11.39
CA THR A 80 -23.65 14.90 11.33
C THR A 80 -22.88 13.60 11.13
N MET A 81 -21.89 13.60 10.22
CA MET A 81 -21.01 12.45 9.98
C MET A 81 -20.18 12.11 11.23
N LEU A 82 -19.62 13.11 11.92
CA LEU A 82 -18.88 12.90 13.17
C LEU A 82 -19.78 12.34 14.29
N ASP A 83 -21.02 12.78 14.38
CA ASP A 83 -21.99 12.25 15.34
C ASP A 83 -22.36 10.79 15.04
N PHE A 84 -22.49 10.44 13.76
CA PHE A 84 -22.68 9.06 13.31
C PHE A 84 -21.47 8.17 13.60
N ALA A 85 -20.24 8.68 13.43
CA ALA A 85 -19.01 7.96 13.79
C ALA A 85 -18.90 7.69 15.31
N LYS A 86 -19.48 8.57 16.15
CA LYS A 86 -19.60 8.41 17.61
C LYS A 86 -20.80 7.56 18.05
N GLY A 87 -21.69 7.22 17.13
CA GLY A 87 -22.96 6.54 17.40
C GLY A 87 -22.78 5.13 17.96
N LYS A 88 -23.90 4.46 18.26
CA LYS A 88 -23.89 3.08 18.77
C LYS A 88 -24.02 2.02 17.69
N CYS A 89 -24.53 2.36 16.51
CA CYS A 89 -24.76 1.41 15.42
C CYS A 89 -23.45 1.15 14.66
N PRO A 90 -22.90 -0.08 14.67
CA PRO A 90 -21.64 -0.39 14.00
C PRO A 90 -21.66 -0.15 12.48
N ALA A 91 -22.77 -0.46 11.81
CA ALA A 91 -22.92 -0.24 10.37
C ALA A 91 -22.86 1.26 10.02
N MET A 92 -23.64 2.09 10.73
CA MET A 92 -23.61 3.54 10.58
C MET A 92 -22.22 4.12 10.86
N ARG A 93 -21.55 3.67 11.93
CA ARG A 93 -20.19 4.11 12.26
C ARG A 93 -19.22 3.82 11.12
N LEU A 94 -19.30 2.62 10.54
CA LEU A 94 -18.42 2.22 9.44
C LEU A 94 -18.63 3.11 8.20
N ILE A 95 -19.88 3.33 7.78
CA ILE A 95 -20.18 4.16 6.61
C ILE A 95 -19.76 5.61 6.87
N ALA A 96 -20.01 6.13 8.08
CA ALA A 96 -19.56 7.48 8.47
C ALA A 96 -18.03 7.61 8.45
N CYS A 97 -17.31 6.64 9.01
CA CYS A 97 -15.85 6.62 8.96
C CYS A 97 -15.34 6.51 7.51
N THR A 98 -16.00 5.71 6.67
CA THR A 98 -15.64 5.57 5.24
C THR A 98 -15.78 6.92 4.52
N CYS A 99 -16.91 7.60 4.71
CA CYS A 99 -17.13 8.90 4.10
C CYS A 99 -16.12 9.96 4.59
N LEU A 100 -15.85 9.99 5.90
CA LEU A 100 -14.88 10.93 6.49
C LEU A 100 -13.45 10.62 6.04
N THR A 101 -13.08 9.34 5.90
CA THR A 101 -11.80 8.93 5.31
C THR A 101 -11.70 9.38 3.86
N ASN A 102 -12.72 9.15 3.03
CA ASN A 102 -12.73 9.61 1.64
C ASN A 102 -12.54 11.12 1.54
N LEU A 103 -13.32 11.90 2.31
CA LEU A 103 -13.16 13.35 2.39
C LEU A 103 -11.73 13.72 2.81
N TYR A 104 -11.18 13.06 3.82
CA TYR A 104 -9.82 13.33 4.28
C TYR A 104 -8.78 13.12 3.17
N ARG A 105 -8.92 12.04 2.40
CA ARG A 105 -8.04 11.73 1.27
C ARG A 105 -8.12 12.73 0.11
N THR A 106 -9.24 13.45 -0.04
CA THR A 106 -9.35 14.51 -1.06
C THR A 106 -8.66 15.83 -0.68
N GLY A 107 -8.20 15.99 0.57
CA GLY A 107 -7.49 17.19 1.02
C GLY A 107 -8.39 18.42 1.26
N VAL A 108 -9.69 18.21 1.49
CA VAL A 108 -10.68 19.29 1.73
C VAL A 108 -10.61 19.88 3.15
N PHE A 109 -9.93 19.22 4.10
CA PHE A 109 -9.72 19.76 5.45
C PHE A 109 -8.53 20.72 5.47
N THR A 110 -8.75 21.97 5.90
CA THR A 110 -7.75 23.06 5.86
C THR A 110 -6.88 23.19 7.12
N GLU A 111 -7.26 22.54 8.22
CA GLU A 111 -6.57 22.52 9.52
C GLU A 111 -6.27 21.06 9.91
N PRO A 112 -5.24 20.79 10.75
CA PRO A 112 -4.93 19.43 11.15
C PRO A 112 -6.18 18.77 11.75
N SER A 113 -6.46 17.60 11.21
CA SER A 113 -7.68 16.83 11.32
C SER A 113 -7.85 16.20 12.71
N ASN A 114 -7.79 17.00 13.77
CA ASN A 114 -7.94 16.57 15.16
C ASN A 114 -9.21 15.75 15.34
N ASP A 115 -10.32 16.13 14.72
CA ASP A 115 -11.55 15.33 14.78
C ASP A 115 -11.40 13.97 14.09
N ILE A 116 -10.68 13.87 12.97
CA ILE A 116 -10.42 12.59 12.29
C ILE A 116 -9.55 11.70 13.18
N ILE A 117 -8.48 12.25 13.75
CA ILE A 117 -7.56 11.53 14.65
C ILE A 117 -8.27 11.13 15.96
N LEU A 118 -9.08 12.00 16.55
CA LEU A 118 -9.68 11.79 17.87
C LEU A 118 -11.02 11.03 17.82
N ILE A 119 -11.71 11.02 16.67
CA ILE A 119 -13.03 10.42 16.52
C ILE A 119 -12.99 9.25 15.54
N VAL A 120 -12.56 9.49 14.29
CA VAL A 120 -12.67 8.50 13.20
C VAL A 120 -11.71 7.34 13.43
N LEU A 121 -10.45 7.62 13.72
CA LEU A 121 -9.44 6.58 13.91
C LEU A 121 -9.79 5.66 15.11
N PRO A 122 -10.10 6.16 16.33
CA PRO A 122 -10.52 5.31 17.44
C PRO A 122 -11.84 4.58 17.16
N ALA A 123 -12.76 5.18 16.40
CA ALA A 123 -13.98 4.51 15.97
C ALA A 123 -13.66 3.32 15.05
N LEU A 124 -12.77 3.47 14.08
CA LEU A 124 -12.32 2.40 13.18
C LEU A 124 -11.60 1.28 13.96
N VAL A 125 -10.68 1.62 14.86
CA VAL A 125 -9.98 0.62 15.70
C VAL A 125 -10.97 -0.21 16.51
N LYS A 126 -11.99 0.42 17.09
CA LYS A 126 -13.06 -0.30 17.79
C LYS A 126 -13.89 -1.19 16.86
N LEU A 127 -14.12 -0.77 15.60
CA LEU A 127 -14.87 -1.56 14.61
C LEU A 127 -14.16 -2.87 14.23
N LEU A 128 -12.82 -2.94 14.35
CA LEU A 128 -12.05 -4.16 14.08
C LEU A 128 -12.48 -5.35 14.96
N GLN A 129 -12.96 -5.06 16.17
CA GLN A 129 -13.35 -6.06 17.17
C GLN A 129 -14.88 -6.28 17.25
N GLU A 130 -15.66 -5.65 16.36
CA GLU A 130 -17.10 -5.87 16.30
C GLU A 130 -17.43 -7.26 15.75
N PRO A 131 -18.40 -8.02 16.30
CA PRO A 131 -18.66 -9.40 15.88
C PRO A 131 -19.35 -9.52 14.51
N THR A 132 -19.65 -8.39 13.86
CA THR A 132 -20.38 -8.38 12.59
C THR A 132 -19.41 -8.62 11.44
N GLY A 133 -19.54 -9.77 10.77
CA GLY A 133 -18.57 -10.20 9.76
C GLY A 133 -18.33 -9.21 8.62
N ASP A 134 -19.36 -8.52 8.14
CA ASP A 134 -19.21 -7.53 7.05
C ASP A 134 -18.43 -6.29 7.50
N ILE A 135 -18.49 -5.96 8.80
CA ILE A 135 -17.76 -4.84 9.39
C ILE A 135 -16.30 -5.21 9.58
N GLN A 136 -16.02 -6.41 10.10
CA GLN A 136 -14.66 -6.91 10.25
C GLN A 136 -13.94 -7.07 8.92
N GLU A 137 -14.68 -7.33 7.85
CA GLU A 137 -14.13 -7.37 6.49
C GLU A 137 -13.71 -5.98 6.01
N LYS A 138 -14.57 -4.96 6.17
CA LYS A 138 -14.35 -3.63 5.60
C LYS A 138 -13.53 -2.68 6.46
N ALA A 139 -13.66 -2.74 7.79
CA ALA A 139 -13.02 -1.81 8.71
C ALA A 139 -11.48 -1.75 8.57
N PRO A 140 -10.74 -2.87 8.38
CA PRO A 140 -9.30 -2.81 8.15
C PRO A 140 -8.94 -2.03 6.89
N LEU A 141 -9.70 -2.17 5.80
CA LEU A 141 -9.43 -1.47 4.56
C LEU A 141 -9.63 0.05 4.70
N VAL A 142 -10.72 0.47 5.34
CA VAL A 142 -10.97 1.91 5.62
C VAL A 142 -9.90 2.50 6.54
N LEU A 143 -9.41 1.71 7.51
CA LEU A 143 -8.28 2.11 8.35
C LEU A 143 -6.99 2.23 7.53
N ALA A 144 -6.74 1.30 6.61
CA ALA A 144 -5.59 1.35 5.71
C ALA A 144 -5.61 2.62 4.86
N ASP A 145 -6.75 2.95 4.26
CA ASP A 145 -6.91 4.15 3.44
C ASP A 145 -6.69 5.43 4.24
N LEU A 146 -7.15 5.46 5.49
CA LEU A 146 -6.96 6.61 6.39
C LEU A 146 -5.47 6.87 6.71
N ILE A 147 -4.69 5.81 6.97
CA ILE A 147 -3.31 5.92 7.46
C ILE A 147 -2.25 5.88 6.34
N LYS A 148 -2.64 5.44 5.14
CA LYS A 148 -1.70 5.22 4.03
C LYS A 148 -1.05 6.54 3.63
N ASP A 149 0.28 6.51 3.50
CA ASP A 149 1.12 7.65 3.09
C ASP A 149 1.13 8.86 4.05
N ASP A 150 0.49 8.77 5.23
CA ASP A 150 0.46 9.83 6.24
C ASP A 150 1.18 9.41 7.54
N GLU A 151 2.29 10.08 7.87
CA GLU A 151 3.10 9.75 9.06
C GLU A 151 2.43 10.09 10.39
N GLU A 152 1.64 11.16 10.45
CA GLU A 152 0.95 11.60 11.67
C GLU A 152 -0.18 10.62 11.98
N MET A 153 -0.94 10.23 10.96
CA MET A 153 -2.02 9.25 11.08
C MET A 153 -1.51 7.85 11.40
N GLN A 154 -0.34 7.44 10.85
CA GLN A 154 0.34 6.20 11.24
C GLN A 154 0.75 6.21 12.71
N LYS A 155 1.29 7.33 13.19
CA LYS A 155 1.63 7.51 14.61
C LYS A 155 0.38 7.45 15.50
N ALA A 156 -0.69 8.10 15.12
CA ALA A 156 -1.97 8.03 15.83
C ALA A 156 -2.55 6.60 15.85
N ALA A 157 -2.40 5.84 14.77
CA ALA A 157 -2.84 4.44 14.71
C ALA A 157 -2.03 3.54 15.65
N TYR A 158 -0.72 3.77 15.76
CA TYR A 158 0.14 3.13 16.75
C TYR A 158 -0.30 3.46 18.19
N ASP A 159 -0.54 4.75 18.49
CA ASP A 159 -0.95 5.18 19.83
C ASP A 159 -2.35 4.65 20.21
N ALA A 160 -3.20 4.38 19.22
CA ALA A 160 -4.51 3.75 19.40
C ALA A 160 -4.46 2.21 19.43
N ASP A 161 -3.27 1.59 19.42
CA ASP A 161 -3.06 0.14 19.44
C ASP A 161 -3.70 -0.59 18.23
N ALA A 162 -3.81 0.09 17.08
CA ALA A 162 -4.48 -0.44 15.90
C ALA A 162 -3.81 -1.71 15.36
N ILE A 163 -2.46 -1.77 15.39
CA ILE A 163 -1.69 -2.90 14.88
C ILE A 163 -1.95 -4.18 15.69
N SER A 164 -1.97 -4.08 17.02
CA SER A 164 -2.29 -5.22 17.89
C SER A 164 -3.72 -5.71 17.66
N LYS A 165 -4.68 -4.79 17.47
CA LYS A 165 -6.08 -5.15 17.14
C LYS A 165 -6.23 -5.81 15.77
N LEU A 166 -5.44 -5.41 14.77
CA LEU A 166 -5.37 -6.09 13.48
C LEU A 166 -4.75 -7.49 13.61
N ALA A 167 -3.72 -7.66 14.45
CA ALA A 167 -3.12 -8.96 14.72
C ALA A 167 -4.09 -9.91 15.47
N GLU A 168 -4.83 -9.41 16.47
CA GLU A 168 -5.90 -10.15 17.14
C GLU A 168 -6.98 -10.62 16.13
N LEU A 169 -7.37 -9.75 15.19
CA LEU A 169 -8.32 -10.08 14.13
C LEU A 169 -7.77 -11.18 13.20
N LEU A 170 -6.49 -11.08 12.79
CA LEU A 170 -5.80 -12.11 12.00
C LEU A 170 -5.71 -13.46 12.74
N ALA A 171 -5.44 -13.43 14.04
CA ALA A 171 -5.45 -14.63 14.87
C ALA A 171 -6.85 -15.27 14.89
N SER A 172 -7.91 -14.47 15.03
CA SER A 172 -9.30 -14.96 15.09
C SER A 172 -9.74 -15.73 13.82
N VAL A 173 -9.25 -15.32 12.64
CA VAL A 173 -9.56 -15.99 11.37
C VAL A 173 -8.67 -17.22 11.12
N SER A 174 -7.44 -17.21 11.66
CA SER A 174 -6.47 -18.32 11.56
C SER A 174 -6.83 -19.49 12.50
N SER A 175 -7.40 -19.20 13.68
CA SER A 175 -7.54 -20.16 14.80
C SER A 175 -8.75 -21.12 14.69
N ARG A 176 -9.31 -21.36 13.50
CA ARG A 176 -10.51 -22.20 13.33
C ARG A 176 -10.37 -23.25 12.23
N GLU A 177 -9.22 -23.92 12.19
CA GLU A 177 -9.02 -25.10 11.34
C GLU A 177 -9.35 -26.44 12.03
N ILE A 178 -9.71 -26.45 13.31
CA ILE A 178 -10.20 -27.66 13.99
C ILE A 178 -11.71 -27.54 14.16
N GLU A 179 -12.47 -27.68 13.08
CA GLU A 179 -13.82 -28.25 13.11
C GLU A 179 -14.29 -28.53 11.69
N ASN A 180 -14.14 -29.80 11.30
CA ASN A 180 -14.95 -30.57 10.37
C ASN A 180 -15.20 -29.99 8.96
N HIS A 181 -14.91 -30.83 7.97
CA HIS A 181 -15.36 -30.73 6.59
C HIS A 181 -16.88 -30.62 6.46
N THR A 182 -17.43 -29.47 6.78
CA THR A 182 -18.73 -29.04 6.30
C THR A 182 -18.49 -27.75 5.57
N CYS A 183 -18.64 -27.82 4.24
CA CYS A 183 -18.98 -26.66 3.45
C CYS A 183 -20.32 -26.13 4.00
N GLN A 184 -20.30 -25.42 5.13
CA GLN A 184 -21.42 -24.61 5.54
C GLN A 184 -21.54 -23.54 4.48
N LEU A 185 -22.48 -23.76 3.55
CA LEU A 185 -23.00 -22.73 2.67
C LEU A 185 -23.29 -21.54 3.58
N GLY A 186 -22.64 -20.41 3.34
CA GLY A 186 -23.00 -19.16 4.00
C GLY A 186 -24.49 -18.87 3.80
N ILE A 187 -25.03 -17.94 4.57
CA ILE A 187 -26.41 -17.46 4.37
C ILE A 187 -26.57 -17.09 2.88
N PRO A 188 -27.64 -17.53 2.19
CA PRO A 188 -27.85 -17.18 0.79
C PRO A 188 -27.71 -15.66 0.57
N GLY A 189 -26.79 -15.26 -0.30
CA GLY A 189 -26.48 -13.84 -0.58
C GLY A 189 -25.24 -13.26 0.14
N MET A 190 -24.59 -13.97 1.08
CA MET A 190 -23.47 -13.45 1.89
C MET A 190 -22.06 -14.03 1.60
N GLY A 191 -21.90 -14.81 0.52
CA GLY A 191 -20.63 -15.46 0.19
C GLY A 191 -20.27 -16.61 1.14
N SER A 192 -19.20 -17.36 0.86
CA SER A 192 -18.74 -18.42 1.77
C SER A 192 -17.98 -17.82 2.96
N THR A 193 -18.10 -18.44 4.13
CA THR A 193 -17.33 -18.06 5.33
C THR A 193 -15.83 -18.08 5.08
N ALA A 194 -15.35 -18.98 4.21
CA ALA A 194 -13.97 -19.04 3.75
C ALA A 194 -13.55 -17.76 2.99
N LYS A 195 -14.35 -17.29 2.01
CA LYS A 195 -14.06 -16.06 1.26
C LYS A 195 -13.98 -14.83 2.16
N ARG A 196 -14.87 -14.77 3.17
CA ARG A 196 -14.84 -13.67 4.16
C ARG A 196 -13.57 -13.70 5.00
N LYS A 197 -13.15 -14.88 5.48
CA LYS A 197 -11.88 -15.02 6.22
C LYS A 197 -10.68 -14.58 5.37
N GLU A 198 -10.66 -14.97 4.09
CA GLU A 198 -9.63 -14.54 3.13
C GLU A 198 -9.64 -13.01 2.98
N LYS A 199 -10.80 -12.36 2.87
CA LYS A 199 -10.89 -10.90 2.79
C LYS A 199 -10.51 -10.17 4.07
N ILE A 200 -10.87 -10.69 5.23
CA ILE A 200 -10.40 -10.16 6.51
C ILE A 200 -8.87 -10.26 6.60
N GLN A 201 -8.29 -11.39 6.19
CA GLN A 201 -6.84 -11.58 6.15
C GLN A 201 -6.17 -10.59 5.19
N GLU A 202 -6.67 -10.47 3.97
CA GLU A 202 -6.19 -9.53 2.95
C GLU A 202 -6.21 -8.09 3.48
N ASN A 203 -7.37 -7.59 3.90
CA ASN A 203 -7.55 -6.21 4.32
C ASN A 203 -6.77 -5.90 5.60
N SER A 204 -6.64 -6.85 6.53
CA SER A 204 -5.84 -6.65 7.74
C SER A 204 -4.34 -6.56 7.43
N LEU A 205 -3.83 -7.36 6.50
CA LEU A 205 -2.43 -7.28 6.06
C LEU A 205 -2.15 -5.97 5.31
N ILE A 206 -3.10 -5.48 4.51
CA ILE A 206 -3.00 -4.16 3.86
C ILE A 206 -2.92 -3.05 4.92
N ALA A 207 -3.80 -3.09 5.94
CA ALA A 207 -3.81 -2.12 7.02
C ALA A 207 -2.49 -2.12 7.82
N ILE A 208 -1.96 -3.30 8.16
CA ILE A 208 -0.66 -3.39 8.85
C ILE A 208 0.47 -2.88 7.96
N ALA A 209 0.46 -3.20 6.66
CA ALA A 209 1.45 -2.69 5.73
C ALA A 209 1.45 -1.15 5.69
N ALA A 210 0.27 -0.52 5.64
CA ALA A 210 0.12 0.92 5.68
C ALA A 210 0.59 1.53 7.02
N ALA A 211 0.26 0.90 8.15
CA ALA A 211 0.66 1.36 9.48
C ALA A 211 2.18 1.30 9.72
N THR A 212 2.86 0.35 9.10
CA THR A 212 4.29 0.05 9.34
C THR A 212 5.25 0.70 8.35
N LEU A 213 4.72 1.51 7.43
CA LEU A 213 5.45 2.02 6.27
C LEU A 213 6.62 2.93 6.68
N SER A 214 6.41 3.82 7.65
CA SER A 214 7.36 4.89 7.96
C SER A 214 8.08 4.68 9.30
N LYS A 215 7.35 4.52 10.41
CA LYS A 215 7.91 4.55 11.78
C LYS A 215 8.40 3.18 12.28
N GLU A 216 9.51 3.17 13.00
CA GLU A 216 10.16 1.95 13.53
C GLU A 216 9.38 1.33 14.70
N GLU A 217 8.74 2.16 15.51
CA GLU A 217 7.90 1.74 16.64
C GLU A 217 6.68 0.95 16.15
N CYS A 218 6.10 1.35 15.02
CA CYS A 218 5.00 0.64 14.38
C CYS A 218 5.43 -0.76 13.91
N ARG A 219 6.61 -0.86 13.27
CA ARG A 219 7.18 -2.15 12.87
C ARG A 219 7.45 -3.04 14.08
N THR A 220 8.01 -2.47 15.15
CA THR A 220 8.29 -3.20 16.39
C THR A 220 7.00 -3.72 17.03
N GLN A 221 5.95 -2.91 17.13
CA GLN A 221 4.64 -3.35 17.63
C GLN A 221 4.07 -4.51 16.79
N ALA A 222 4.19 -4.46 15.46
CA ALA A 222 3.73 -5.55 14.60
C ALA A 222 4.50 -6.86 14.83
N ILE A 223 5.81 -6.80 15.04
CA ILE A 223 6.63 -7.97 15.37
C ILE A 223 6.25 -8.54 16.74
N GLU A 224 6.10 -7.68 17.76
CA GLU A 224 5.67 -8.08 19.10
C GLU A 224 4.28 -8.70 19.11
N ALA A 225 3.37 -8.17 18.28
CA ALA A 225 2.02 -8.68 18.07
C ALA A 225 1.95 -9.96 17.21
N LYS A 226 3.10 -10.57 16.87
CA LYS A 226 3.19 -11.84 16.12
C LYS A 226 2.53 -11.80 14.73
N VAL A 227 2.73 -10.69 14.00
CA VAL A 227 2.22 -10.55 12.64
C VAL A 227 2.93 -11.46 11.62
N LEU A 228 4.22 -11.75 11.78
CA LEU A 228 5.00 -12.52 10.79
C LEU A 228 4.43 -13.92 10.45
N PRO A 229 3.99 -14.74 11.42
CA PRO A 229 3.30 -16.00 11.11
C PRO A 229 2.07 -15.82 10.20
N HIS A 230 1.30 -14.74 10.39
CA HIS A 230 0.14 -14.42 9.55
C HIS A 230 0.54 -13.95 8.16
N VAL A 231 1.67 -13.23 8.05
CA VAL A 231 2.28 -12.88 6.75
C VAL A 231 2.68 -14.14 6.00
N ILE A 232 3.38 -15.08 6.64
CA ILE A 232 3.81 -16.35 6.01
C ILE A 232 2.61 -17.18 5.56
N SER A 233 1.56 -17.27 6.39
CA SER A 233 0.29 -17.90 5.99
C SER A 233 -0.29 -17.22 4.74
N GLY A 234 -0.30 -15.88 4.71
CA GLY A 234 -0.76 -15.10 3.57
C GLY A 234 0.07 -15.30 2.29
N LEU A 235 1.41 -15.38 2.40
CA LEU A 235 2.31 -15.66 1.27
C LEU A 235 2.03 -17.02 0.63
N ASN A 236 1.52 -17.98 1.39
CA ASN A 236 1.15 -19.32 0.92
C ASN A 236 -0.33 -19.46 0.49
N SER A 237 -1.10 -18.37 0.52
CA SER A 237 -2.53 -18.40 0.21
C SER A 237 -2.81 -18.77 -1.25
N LYS A 238 -3.95 -19.42 -1.48
CA LYS A 238 -4.46 -19.69 -2.83
C LYS A 238 -4.98 -18.43 -3.52
N GLN A 239 -5.36 -17.40 -2.75
CA GLN A 239 -5.87 -16.14 -3.29
C GLN A 239 -4.73 -15.17 -3.59
N SER A 240 -4.66 -14.69 -4.83
CA SER A 240 -3.63 -13.73 -5.25
C SER A 240 -3.70 -12.41 -4.47
N GLY A 241 -4.90 -11.94 -4.11
CA GLY A 241 -5.08 -10.74 -3.27
C GLY A 241 -4.43 -10.87 -1.89
N VAL A 242 -4.60 -12.02 -1.23
CA VAL A 242 -3.96 -12.29 0.06
C VAL A 242 -2.44 -12.39 -0.08
N ARG A 243 -1.93 -13.05 -1.13
CA ARG A 243 -0.48 -13.13 -1.40
C ARG A 243 0.12 -11.73 -1.64
N LEU A 244 -0.58 -10.89 -2.39
CA LEU A 244 -0.18 -9.50 -2.64
C LEU A 244 -0.10 -8.69 -1.34
N ALA A 245 -1.15 -8.71 -0.54
CA ALA A 245 -1.20 -8.03 0.76
C ALA A 245 -0.09 -8.51 1.70
N ALA A 246 0.17 -9.83 1.73
CA ALA A 246 1.25 -10.41 2.52
C ALA A 246 2.64 -9.94 2.04
N CYS A 247 2.88 -9.86 0.72
CA CYS A 247 4.14 -9.32 0.18
C CYS A 247 4.33 -7.85 0.55
N GLN A 248 3.28 -7.03 0.47
CA GLN A 248 3.32 -5.62 0.86
C GLN A 248 3.60 -5.46 2.36
N CYS A 249 2.97 -6.28 3.20
CA CYS A 249 3.23 -6.29 4.63
C CYS A 249 4.67 -6.73 4.93
N ALA A 250 5.17 -7.79 4.29
CA ALA A 250 6.56 -8.25 4.42
C ALA A 250 7.56 -7.14 4.00
N LYS A 251 7.31 -6.48 2.86
CA LYS A 251 8.10 -5.33 2.39
C LYS A 251 8.14 -4.23 3.45
N SER A 252 6.99 -3.88 4.02
CA SER A 252 6.90 -2.85 5.04
C SER A 252 7.72 -3.16 6.30
N LEU A 253 7.54 -4.37 6.85
CA LEU A 253 8.25 -4.81 8.04
C LEU A 253 9.76 -4.97 7.81
N SER A 254 10.17 -5.37 6.60
CA SER A 254 11.58 -5.59 6.23
C SER A 254 12.43 -4.31 6.16
N ARG A 255 11.84 -3.12 6.30
CA ARG A 255 12.60 -1.85 6.38
C ARG A 255 13.41 -1.73 7.68
N SER A 256 13.05 -2.50 8.70
CA SER A 256 13.78 -2.52 9.97
C SER A 256 15.00 -3.43 9.89
N VAL A 257 16.18 -2.83 10.08
CA VAL A 257 17.46 -3.56 10.12
C VAL A 257 17.53 -4.54 11.29
N SER A 258 16.96 -4.19 12.45
CA SER A 258 16.96 -5.07 13.63
C SER A 258 16.09 -6.30 13.38
N HIS A 259 14.87 -6.11 12.87
CA HIS A 259 13.93 -7.21 12.62
C HIS A 259 14.36 -8.10 11.44
N LEU A 260 15.07 -7.55 10.45
CA LEU A 260 15.72 -8.34 9.40
C LEU A 260 16.77 -9.32 9.95
N ARG A 261 17.46 -8.94 11.04
CA ARG A 261 18.53 -9.75 11.64
C ARG A 261 18.05 -10.79 12.64
N THR A 262 16.82 -10.65 13.14
CA THR A 262 16.24 -11.52 14.16
C THR A 262 14.96 -12.16 13.63
N SER A 263 13.83 -11.47 13.74
CA SER A 263 12.49 -12.03 13.53
C SER A 263 12.26 -12.58 12.12
N PHE A 264 12.79 -11.94 11.08
CA PHE A 264 12.66 -12.48 9.71
C PHE A 264 13.45 -13.77 9.47
N VAL A 265 14.61 -13.89 10.13
CA VAL A 265 15.45 -15.10 10.08
C VAL A 265 14.78 -16.21 10.87
N ASP A 266 14.34 -15.91 12.10
CA ASP A 266 13.69 -16.87 12.99
C ASP A 266 12.41 -17.47 12.37
N GLU A 267 11.62 -16.65 11.69
CA GLU A 267 10.38 -17.07 11.01
C GLU A 267 10.62 -17.64 9.60
N ASN A 268 11.87 -17.64 9.10
CA ASN A 268 12.25 -18.17 7.78
C ASN A 268 11.39 -17.59 6.62
N VAL A 269 11.31 -16.26 6.54
CA VAL A 269 10.47 -15.56 5.55
C VAL A 269 11.00 -15.68 4.12
N ALA A 270 12.32 -15.69 3.93
CA ALA A 270 12.98 -15.60 2.62
C ALA A 270 12.52 -16.66 1.58
N PRO A 271 12.47 -17.98 1.88
CA PRO A 271 12.06 -18.99 0.90
C PRO A 271 10.63 -18.79 0.37
N HIS A 272 9.74 -18.26 1.21
CA HIS A 272 8.36 -17.97 0.84
C HIS A 272 8.28 -16.86 -0.21
N LEU A 273 9.06 -15.80 -0.03
CA LEU A 273 9.14 -14.70 -0.99
C LEU A 273 9.81 -15.12 -2.30
N VAL A 274 10.87 -15.94 -2.25
CA VAL A 274 11.54 -16.47 -3.45
C VAL A 274 10.59 -17.32 -4.29
N LYS A 275 9.76 -18.15 -3.66
CA LYS A 275 8.71 -18.90 -4.36
C LYS A 275 7.76 -17.99 -5.14
N LEU A 276 7.40 -16.83 -4.59
CA LEU A 276 6.48 -15.87 -5.22
C LEU A 276 7.11 -15.07 -6.37
N LEU A 277 8.42 -15.15 -6.59
CA LEU A 277 9.01 -14.71 -7.85
C LEU A 277 8.56 -15.56 -9.05
N HIS A 278 7.89 -16.68 -8.81
CA HIS A 278 7.33 -17.55 -9.85
C HIS A 278 5.81 -17.61 -9.79
N ASP A 279 5.16 -16.63 -9.14
CA ASP A 279 3.71 -16.56 -9.03
C ASP A 279 3.03 -16.41 -10.40
N GLU A 280 1.78 -16.85 -10.52
CA GLU A 280 0.99 -16.65 -11.74
C GLU A 280 0.67 -15.16 -12.00
N SER A 281 0.60 -14.35 -10.94
CA SER A 281 0.28 -12.93 -11.02
C SER A 281 1.55 -12.08 -11.04
N GLN A 282 1.72 -11.28 -12.09
CA GLN A 282 2.82 -10.32 -12.20
C GLN A 282 2.80 -9.26 -11.08
N THR A 283 1.62 -8.90 -10.56
CA THR A 283 1.52 -7.96 -9.42
C THR A 283 2.06 -8.58 -8.13
N VAL A 284 1.85 -9.87 -7.92
CA VAL A 284 2.41 -10.62 -6.78
C VAL A 284 3.91 -10.78 -6.96
N GLN A 285 4.37 -11.12 -8.16
CA GLN A 285 5.80 -11.17 -8.50
C GLN A 285 6.52 -9.85 -8.19
N ALA A 286 5.95 -8.71 -8.61
CA ALA A 286 6.51 -7.38 -8.36
C ALA A 286 6.54 -7.06 -6.86
N ALA A 287 5.47 -7.36 -6.13
CA ALA A 287 5.41 -7.14 -4.68
C ALA A 287 6.41 -8.03 -3.91
N ALA A 288 6.56 -9.29 -4.30
CA ALA A 288 7.55 -10.21 -3.73
C ALA A 288 8.98 -9.73 -4.00
N CYS A 289 9.27 -9.30 -5.23
CA CYS A 289 10.54 -8.67 -5.58
C CYS A 289 10.81 -7.44 -4.72
N GLY A 290 9.82 -6.56 -4.57
CA GLY A 290 9.93 -5.36 -3.76
C GLY A 290 10.20 -5.63 -2.27
N ALA A 291 9.72 -6.74 -1.72
CA ALA A 291 10.08 -7.18 -0.38
C ALA A 291 11.52 -7.71 -0.34
N LEU A 292 11.90 -8.55 -1.31
CA LEU A 292 13.24 -9.12 -1.42
C LEU A 292 14.33 -8.05 -1.62
N CYS A 293 14.02 -6.91 -2.24
CA CYS A 293 14.93 -5.77 -2.35
C CYS A 293 15.54 -5.38 -0.99
N ASN A 294 14.74 -5.42 0.09
CA ASN A 294 15.23 -5.09 1.43
C ASN A 294 16.02 -6.24 2.06
N LEU A 295 15.67 -7.49 1.72
CA LEU A 295 16.33 -8.68 2.27
C LEU A 295 17.71 -8.97 1.64
N VAL A 296 18.02 -8.38 0.48
CA VAL A 296 19.32 -8.54 -0.20
C VAL A 296 20.34 -7.45 0.12
N LEU A 297 19.98 -6.48 0.97
CA LEU A 297 20.91 -5.45 1.44
C LEU A 297 22.10 -6.08 2.19
N HIS A 298 23.28 -5.45 2.10
CA HIS A 298 24.55 -5.97 2.63
C HIS A 298 24.52 -6.39 4.12
N PHE A 299 23.66 -5.78 4.93
CA PHE A 299 23.54 -6.05 6.36
C PHE A 299 22.57 -7.18 6.73
N SER A 300 21.83 -7.71 5.74
CA SER A 300 20.83 -8.76 5.92
C SER A 300 21.48 -10.14 5.98
N PRO A 301 21.26 -10.93 7.05
CA PRO A 301 21.78 -12.29 7.14
C PRO A 301 21.22 -13.24 6.06
N MET A 302 20.09 -12.87 5.45
CA MET A 302 19.44 -13.68 4.41
C MET A 302 20.02 -13.45 3.01
N LYS A 303 20.89 -12.46 2.80
CA LYS A 303 21.45 -12.14 1.46
C LYS A 303 22.03 -13.39 0.81
N LYS A 304 22.94 -14.08 1.49
CA LYS A 304 23.64 -15.26 0.94
C LYS A 304 22.69 -16.38 0.50
N SER A 305 21.72 -16.75 1.33
CA SER A 305 20.77 -17.81 1.00
C SER A 305 19.84 -17.42 -0.15
N LEU A 306 19.53 -16.12 -0.29
CA LEU A 306 18.78 -15.61 -1.43
C LEU A 306 19.59 -15.70 -2.73
N LEU A 307 20.90 -15.41 -2.70
CA LEU A 307 21.77 -15.57 -3.89
C LEU A 307 21.85 -17.04 -4.31
N GLU A 308 22.05 -17.94 -3.35
CA GLU A 308 22.08 -19.40 -3.58
C GLU A 308 20.75 -19.93 -4.13
N ALA A 309 19.64 -19.27 -3.83
CA ALA A 309 18.32 -19.60 -4.37
C ALA A 309 18.05 -19.03 -5.79
N GLY A 310 19.05 -18.42 -6.44
CA GLY A 310 18.93 -17.90 -7.80
C GLY A 310 18.24 -16.54 -7.90
N ALA A 311 18.26 -15.73 -6.84
CA ALA A 311 17.61 -14.41 -6.86
C ALA A 311 18.20 -13.46 -7.92
N ILE A 312 19.52 -13.51 -8.16
CA ILE A 312 20.22 -12.64 -9.14
C ILE A 312 19.62 -12.82 -10.54
N ASP A 313 19.56 -14.06 -11.03
CA ASP A 313 19.03 -14.36 -12.36
C ASP A 313 17.59 -13.85 -12.53
N LYS A 314 16.81 -13.94 -11.45
CA LYS A 314 15.42 -13.50 -11.46
C LYS A 314 15.28 -11.98 -11.48
N PHE A 315 16.10 -11.26 -10.73
CA PHE A 315 16.12 -9.79 -10.76
C PHE A 315 16.59 -9.26 -12.11
N VAL A 316 17.57 -9.90 -12.73
CA VAL A 316 18.02 -9.59 -14.10
C VAL A 316 16.95 -9.92 -15.13
N GLN A 317 16.24 -11.04 -14.98
CA GLN A 317 15.09 -11.34 -15.83
C GLN A 317 14.03 -10.22 -15.73
N TYR A 318 13.76 -9.75 -14.52
CA TYR A 318 12.80 -8.68 -14.29
C TYR A 318 13.25 -7.33 -14.83
N SER A 319 14.53 -6.95 -14.70
CA SER A 319 15.05 -5.69 -15.26
C SER A 319 14.94 -5.61 -16.80
N LYS A 320 14.70 -6.75 -17.46
CA LYS A 320 14.46 -6.87 -18.91
C LYS A 320 12.99 -7.07 -19.27
N SER A 321 12.08 -7.03 -18.29
CA SER A 321 10.64 -7.23 -18.50
C SER A 321 9.99 -6.07 -19.26
N ASN A 322 8.97 -6.38 -20.06
CA ASN A 322 8.09 -5.38 -20.67
C ASN A 322 7.06 -4.80 -19.67
N ASP A 323 6.85 -5.47 -18.54
CA ASP A 323 6.04 -4.93 -17.45
C ASP A 323 6.86 -3.91 -16.64
N SER A 324 6.42 -2.66 -16.63
CA SER A 324 7.14 -1.56 -15.99
C SER A 324 7.39 -1.77 -14.50
N ASN A 325 6.45 -2.39 -13.79
CA ASN A 325 6.57 -2.64 -12.35
C ASN A 325 7.61 -3.73 -12.05
N LEU A 326 7.61 -4.82 -12.80
CA LEU A 326 8.65 -5.84 -12.70
C LEU A 326 10.01 -5.25 -13.09
N LYS A 327 10.06 -4.48 -14.18
CA LYS A 327 11.29 -3.83 -14.65
C LYS A 327 11.92 -2.98 -13.57
N ILE A 328 11.17 -2.03 -13.00
CA ILE A 328 11.71 -1.13 -11.98
C ILE A 328 12.12 -1.90 -10.72
N ASN A 329 11.31 -2.85 -10.23
CA ASN A 329 11.66 -3.62 -9.04
C ASN A 329 12.90 -4.50 -9.25
N GLY A 330 13.09 -5.08 -10.45
CA GLY A 330 14.29 -5.84 -10.80
C GLY A 330 15.55 -4.98 -10.76
N ILE A 331 15.49 -3.77 -11.33
CA ILE A 331 16.61 -2.81 -11.31
C ILE A 331 16.92 -2.37 -9.87
N TRP A 332 15.89 -2.05 -9.06
CA TRP A 332 16.06 -1.71 -7.66
C TRP A 332 16.71 -2.84 -6.84
N ALA A 333 16.32 -4.10 -7.09
CA ALA A 333 16.93 -5.25 -6.42
C ALA A 333 18.41 -5.40 -6.78
N ILE A 334 18.77 -5.19 -8.06
CA ILE A 334 20.16 -5.18 -8.52
C ILE A 334 20.95 -4.05 -7.86
N ASN A 335 20.37 -2.84 -7.77
CA ASN A 335 20.99 -1.72 -7.07
C ASN A 335 21.31 -2.06 -5.61
N ASN A 336 20.36 -2.66 -4.89
CA ASN A 336 20.56 -3.05 -3.50
C ASN A 336 21.60 -4.17 -3.34
N LEU A 337 21.72 -5.08 -4.31
CA LEU A 337 22.76 -6.11 -4.32
C LEU A 337 24.16 -5.50 -4.47
N LEU A 338 24.29 -4.47 -5.30
CA LEU A 338 25.56 -3.79 -5.60
C LEU A 338 25.94 -2.73 -4.56
N PHE A 339 24.98 -2.25 -3.77
CA PHE A 339 25.23 -1.22 -2.76
C PHE A 339 26.19 -1.72 -1.67
N LYS A 340 27.39 -1.13 -1.64
CA LYS A 340 28.51 -1.53 -0.76
C LYS A 340 28.93 -3.01 -0.93
N ALA A 341 28.73 -3.56 -2.12
CA ALA A 341 29.19 -4.90 -2.47
C ALA A 341 30.71 -4.93 -2.66
N GLU A 342 31.34 -6.05 -2.34
CA GLU A 342 32.75 -6.29 -2.68
C GLU A 342 32.90 -6.59 -4.19
N LEU A 343 34.11 -6.42 -4.72
CA LEU A 343 34.36 -6.55 -6.17
C LEU A 343 33.92 -7.91 -6.73
N ASP A 344 34.12 -9.01 -5.99
CA ASP A 344 33.68 -10.35 -6.43
C ASP A 344 32.15 -10.48 -6.48
N GLU A 345 31.44 -9.86 -5.54
CA GLU A 345 29.97 -9.80 -5.57
C GLU A 345 29.48 -8.95 -6.76
N LYS A 346 30.14 -7.81 -7.02
CA LYS A 346 29.83 -6.97 -8.19
C LYS A 346 30.03 -7.73 -9.49
N LYS A 347 31.15 -8.46 -9.62
CA LYS A 347 31.44 -9.32 -10.77
C LYS A 347 30.35 -10.37 -10.95
N SER A 348 29.96 -11.07 -9.88
CA SER A 348 28.89 -12.09 -9.93
C SER A 348 27.54 -11.52 -10.40
N VAL A 349 27.15 -10.33 -9.93
CA VAL A 349 25.91 -9.67 -10.40
C VAL A 349 26.03 -9.26 -11.88
N MET A 350 27.18 -8.73 -12.29
CA MET A 350 27.41 -8.29 -13.67
C MET A 350 27.61 -9.43 -14.67
N GLU A 351 28.00 -10.63 -14.22
CA GLU A 351 27.97 -11.84 -15.04
C GLU A 351 26.56 -12.16 -15.53
N ALA A 352 25.54 -11.96 -14.68
CA ALA A 352 24.14 -12.15 -15.03
C ALA A 352 23.56 -10.95 -15.81
N LEU A 353 23.79 -9.72 -15.33
CA LEU A 353 23.22 -8.52 -15.96
C LEU A 353 23.84 -8.23 -17.33
N SER A 354 25.17 -8.36 -17.46
CA SER A 354 26.04 -7.86 -18.53
C SER A 354 26.15 -6.32 -18.60
N PHE A 355 27.31 -5.84 -19.04
CA PHE A 355 27.53 -4.41 -19.29
C PHE A 355 26.70 -3.89 -20.48
N ASP A 356 26.49 -4.70 -21.51
CA ASP A 356 25.65 -4.32 -22.66
C ASP A 356 24.21 -4.02 -22.22
N SER A 357 23.61 -4.89 -21.40
CA SER A 357 22.27 -4.62 -20.88
C SER A 357 22.23 -3.41 -19.94
N LEU A 358 23.31 -3.12 -19.21
CA LEU A 358 23.40 -1.91 -18.41
C LEU A 358 23.44 -0.65 -19.31
N VAL A 359 24.19 -0.70 -20.42
CA VAL A 359 24.20 0.36 -21.43
C VAL A 359 22.82 0.57 -22.04
N ASP A 360 22.09 -0.50 -22.34
CA ASP A 360 20.71 -0.40 -22.83
C ASP A 360 19.81 0.35 -21.82
N LEU A 361 19.94 0.04 -20.52
CA LEU A 361 19.17 0.71 -19.46
C LEU A 361 19.53 2.21 -19.33
N LEU A 362 20.80 2.58 -19.54
CA LEU A 362 21.25 3.99 -19.53
C LEU A 362 20.65 4.82 -20.68
N HIS A 363 20.20 4.15 -21.75
CA HIS A 363 19.55 4.74 -22.93
C HIS A 363 18.04 4.45 -23.00
N ASP A 364 17.44 3.88 -21.95
CA ASP A 364 15.99 3.61 -21.90
C ASP A 364 15.21 4.93 -22.03
N GLN A 365 14.03 4.92 -22.64
CA GLN A 365 13.22 6.14 -22.82
C GLN A 365 12.68 6.70 -21.50
N ASN A 366 12.60 5.87 -20.44
CA ASN A 366 12.13 6.28 -19.14
C ASN A 366 13.28 6.82 -18.27
N THR A 367 13.20 8.09 -17.88
CA THR A 367 14.21 8.76 -17.06
C THR A 367 14.41 8.11 -15.69
N THR A 368 13.37 7.56 -15.06
CA THR A 368 13.49 6.82 -13.80
C THR A 368 14.32 5.54 -13.96
N ILE A 369 14.22 4.87 -15.12
CA ILE A 369 15.06 3.70 -15.43
C ILE A 369 16.51 4.13 -15.63
N GLN A 370 16.74 5.22 -16.37
CA GLN A 370 18.08 5.77 -16.57
C GLN A 370 18.74 6.18 -15.25
N GLU A 371 17.99 6.85 -14.36
CA GLU A 371 18.46 7.23 -13.02
C GLU A 371 18.92 6.01 -12.24
N GLN A 372 18.10 4.96 -12.20
CA GLN A 372 18.45 3.73 -11.51
C GLN A 372 19.63 2.99 -12.16
N ALA A 373 19.78 3.06 -13.48
CA ALA A 373 20.95 2.52 -14.18
C ALA A 373 22.23 3.30 -13.86
N LEU A 374 22.16 4.63 -13.70
CA LEU A 374 23.27 5.44 -13.23
C LEU A 374 23.65 5.11 -11.78
N GLU A 375 22.68 4.78 -10.94
CA GLU A 375 22.95 4.27 -9.59
C GLU A 375 23.70 2.93 -9.60
N ILE A 376 23.39 2.04 -10.56
CA ILE A 376 24.14 0.80 -10.77
C ILE A 376 25.59 1.14 -11.10
N VAL A 377 25.83 2.02 -12.09
CA VAL A 377 27.20 2.46 -12.47
C VAL A 377 27.92 3.06 -11.26
N ARG A 378 27.27 3.96 -10.51
CA ARG A 378 27.82 4.56 -9.28
C ARG A 378 28.25 3.48 -8.27
N ASN A 379 27.41 2.47 -8.04
CA ASN A 379 27.71 1.40 -7.11
C ASN A 379 28.84 0.49 -7.61
N LEU A 380 28.95 0.26 -8.93
CA LEU A 380 30.04 -0.50 -9.53
C LEU A 380 31.39 0.19 -9.33
N VAL A 381 31.47 1.50 -9.57
CA VAL A 381 32.72 2.28 -9.42
C VAL A 381 33.03 2.70 -7.97
N PHE A 382 32.10 2.49 -7.04
CA PHE A 382 32.31 2.79 -5.62
C PHE A 382 33.15 1.70 -4.95
N GLY A 383 34.41 1.97 -4.63
CA GLY A 383 35.30 0.99 -4.03
C GLY A 383 36.77 1.41 -4.12
N GLU A 384 37.63 0.45 -4.45
CA GLU A 384 39.06 0.68 -4.70
C GLU A 384 39.32 1.02 -6.17
N GLN A 385 40.57 1.33 -6.51
CA GLN A 385 40.97 1.62 -7.90
C GLN A 385 40.65 0.45 -8.85
N GLU A 386 40.74 -0.79 -8.35
CA GLU A 386 40.43 -1.99 -9.14
C GLU A 386 38.98 -2.03 -9.63
N ASP A 387 38.02 -1.53 -8.84
CA ASP A 387 36.62 -1.44 -9.26
C ASP A 387 36.44 -0.52 -10.46
N ILE A 388 37.12 0.64 -10.43
CA ILE A 388 37.08 1.64 -11.50
C ILE A 388 37.73 1.09 -12.77
N ASP A 389 38.93 0.51 -12.62
CA ASP A 389 39.69 -0.06 -13.73
C ASP A 389 38.91 -1.20 -14.40
N TRP A 390 38.24 -2.05 -13.61
CA TRP A 390 37.38 -3.12 -14.10
C TRP A 390 36.19 -2.58 -14.91
N VAL A 391 35.49 -1.54 -14.41
CA VAL A 391 34.40 -0.91 -15.17
C VAL A 391 34.90 -0.28 -16.46
N TYR A 392 36.05 0.41 -16.45
CA TYR A 392 36.65 0.95 -17.68
C TYR A 392 37.02 -0.13 -18.69
N GLU A 393 37.55 -1.27 -18.23
CA GLU A 393 37.90 -2.39 -19.09
C GLU A 393 36.65 -3.03 -19.73
N LYS A 394 35.57 -3.21 -18.96
CA LYS A 394 34.37 -3.94 -19.43
C LYS A 394 33.34 -3.08 -20.14
N MET A 395 33.08 -1.87 -19.65
CA MET A 395 32.10 -0.95 -20.26
C MET A 395 32.70 -0.12 -21.40
N GLY A 396 34.02 0.08 -21.36
CA GLY A 396 34.73 1.04 -22.19
C GLY A 396 34.74 2.42 -21.56
N LYS A 397 35.95 2.98 -21.40
CA LYS A 397 36.15 4.32 -20.84
C LYS A 397 35.42 5.41 -21.63
N GLU A 398 35.47 5.34 -22.96
CA GLU A 398 34.81 6.32 -23.85
C GLU A 398 33.29 6.26 -23.67
N THR A 399 32.70 5.06 -23.75
CA THR A 399 31.26 4.85 -23.51
C THR A 399 30.78 5.46 -22.19
N LEU A 400 31.51 5.22 -21.10
CA LEU A 400 31.13 5.75 -19.79
C LEU A 400 31.23 7.29 -19.74
N LEU A 401 32.28 7.87 -20.32
CA LEU A 401 32.43 9.32 -20.39
C LEU A 401 31.36 9.97 -21.26
N ASP A 402 31.03 9.38 -22.41
CA ASP A 402 29.98 9.85 -23.31
C ASP A 402 28.62 9.83 -22.62
N VAL A 403 28.29 8.77 -21.88
CA VAL A 403 27.06 8.70 -21.08
C VAL A 403 27.02 9.83 -20.05
N ILE A 404 28.10 10.03 -19.30
CA ILE A 404 28.17 11.09 -18.27
C ILE A 404 28.02 12.48 -18.91
N GLU A 405 28.75 12.75 -19.99
CA GLU A 405 28.70 14.04 -20.69
C GLU A 405 27.29 14.33 -21.20
N ASN A 406 26.65 13.37 -21.87
CA ASN A 406 25.29 13.53 -22.37
C ASN A 406 24.28 13.82 -21.24
N LYS A 407 24.38 13.13 -20.09
CA LYS A 407 23.47 13.34 -18.95
C LYS A 407 23.73 14.66 -18.20
N LEU A 408 24.97 15.15 -18.18
CA LEU A 408 25.27 16.47 -17.63
C LEU A 408 24.74 17.59 -18.53
N GLN A 409 24.85 17.46 -19.86
CA GLN A 409 24.33 18.45 -20.80
C GLN A 409 22.81 18.60 -20.77
N THR A 410 22.07 17.53 -20.44
CA THR A 410 20.61 17.61 -20.28
C THR A 410 20.17 18.51 -19.12
N MET A 411 21.06 18.82 -18.16
CA MET A 411 20.74 19.74 -17.05
C MET A 411 20.61 21.20 -17.50
N ASP A 412 21.31 21.61 -18.56
CA ASP A 412 21.34 23.01 -19.02
C ASP A 412 20.14 23.43 -19.88
N THR A 413 19.20 22.52 -20.17
CA THR A 413 18.06 22.79 -21.07
C THR A 413 16.70 22.93 -20.38
N HIS A 414 16.67 22.92 -19.05
CA HIS A 414 15.45 23.10 -18.24
C HIS A 414 15.58 24.27 -17.23
N GLU A 415 16.11 25.41 -17.65
CA GLU A 415 15.78 26.69 -17.02
C GLU A 415 14.74 27.40 -17.89
N ASP A 416 13.46 27.06 -17.68
CA ASP A 416 12.31 27.98 -17.75
C ASP A 416 11.00 27.16 -17.66
N GLY A 417 10.38 27.12 -16.47
CA GLY A 417 8.92 27.16 -16.43
C GLY A 417 8.11 26.10 -15.68
N GLU A 418 8.68 25.10 -14.99
CA GLU A 418 7.87 24.20 -14.15
C GLU A 418 8.48 24.03 -12.75
N GLU A 419 7.68 24.38 -11.73
CA GLU A 419 7.99 24.11 -10.32
C GLU A 419 8.26 22.61 -10.13
N PRO A 420 9.29 22.23 -9.35
CA PRO A 420 9.55 20.83 -9.08
C PRO A 420 8.39 20.26 -8.26
N VAL A 421 7.62 19.37 -8.88
CA VAL A 421 6.73 18.46 -8.15
C VAL A 421 7.61 17.73 -7.15
N ALA A 422 7.32 17.90 -5.86
CA ALA A 422 8.03 17.26 -4.78
C ALA A 422 7.97 15.72 -4.93
N SER A 423 8.92 15.16 -5.68
CA SER A 423 9.24 13.74 -5.65
C SER A 423 9.80 13.48 -4.27
N SER A 424 8.93 12.99 -3.39
CA SER A 424 9.33 12.43 -2.10
C SER A 424 10.29 11.28 -2.36
N VAL A 425 11.58 11.61 -2.38
CA VAL A 425 12.67 10.64 -2.22
C VAL A 425 12.52 10.08 -0.81
N ARG A 426 11.68 9.06 -0.69
CA ARG A 426 11.74 8.14 0.46
C ARG A 426 12.81 7.12 0.12
N LEU A 427 14.00 7.35 0.67
CA LEU A 427 14.91 6.27 1.06
C LEU A 427 14.09 5.14 1.68
N CYS A 428 14.43 3.91 1.30
CA CYS A 428 13.82 2.65 1.71
C CYS A 428 13.22 2.66 3.12
#